data_AF-A0A645D1W1-F1
#
_entry.id   AF-A0A645D1W1-F1
#
_cell.length_a   1.000
_cell.length_b   1.000
_cell.length_c   1.000
_cell.angle_alpha   90.00
_cell.angle_beta   90.00
_cell.angle_gamma   90.00
#
_symmetry.space_group_name_H-M   'P 1'
#
loop_
_entity.id
_entity.type
_entity.pdbx_description
1 polymer ?
#
loop_
_entity_poly.entity_id
_entity_poly.type
_entity_poly.pdbx_seq_one_letter_code
_entity_poly.pdbx_strand_id
1 'polypeptide(L)'
;MYHFSAVGFPSGSYASSNPSNNGGAPRGFGHTYWDTLDKLNPRTIQLDAILVAKMIGRFATVNQLPFRKKTPAEMTEKLRQRGMAEVMAYELRTLPDETKY
;
A
#
# COMPACT_ATOMS: atom_id res chain seq x y z
N MET A 1 2.43 -4.32 3.64
CA MET A 1 1.34 -3.41 4.06
C MET A 1 0.30 -4.10 4.92
N TYR A 2 -0.26 -5.25 4.49
CA TYR A 2 -1.32 -5.96 5.22
C TYR A 2 -1.00 -6.18 6.70
N HIS A 3 0.17 -6.70 7.06
CA HIS A 3 0.53 -6.97 8.45
C HIS A 3 0.43 -5.74 9.37
N PHE A 4 0.94 -4.58 8.95
CA PHE A 4 0.82 -3.34 9.74
C PHE A 4 -0.64 -2.88 9.86
N SER A 5 -1.40 -2.92 8.77
CA SER A 5 -2.83 -2.59 8.81
C SER A 5 -3.63 -3.56 9.68
N ALA A 6 -3.32 -4.85 9.63
CA ALA A 6 -4.03 -5.89 10.37
C ALA A 6 -3.90 -5.67 11.89
N VAL A 7 -2.72 -5.27 12.37
CA VAL A 7 -2.53 -4.86 13.78
C VAL A 7 -2.90 -3.40 14.06
N GLY A 8 -3.63 -2.76 13.14
CA GLY A 8 -4.28 -1.48 13.34
C GLY A 8 -3.42 -0.24 13.11
N PHE A 9 -2.16 -0.38 12.67
CA PHE A 9 -1.34 0.77 12.31
C PHE A 9 -1.86 1.44 11.04
N PRO A 10 -1.99 2.78 10.99
CA PRO A 10 -2.26 3.49 9.76
C PRO A 10 -1.19 3.17 8.72
N SER A 11 -1.59 2.66 7.56
CA SER A 11 -0.68 2.40 6.46
C SER A 11 -1.36 2.70 5.12
N GLY A 12 -0.54 2.95 4.10
CA GLY A 12 -0.98 3.20 2.74
C GLY A 12 0.11 2.81 1.76
N SER A 13 -0.27 2.60 0.51
CA SER A 13 0.65 2.40 -0.59
C SER A 13 0.62 3.63 -1.50
N TYR A 14 1.79 3.94 -2.06
CA TYR A 14 1.93 4.91 -3.13
C TYR A 14 2.45 4.17 -4.36
N ALA A 15 1.77 4.35 -5.48
CA ALA A 15 2.16 3.81 -6.77
C ALA A 15 1.80 4.84 -7.85
N SER A 16 2.65 4.97 -8.87
CA SER A 16 2.34 5.82 -10.01
C SER A 16 1.15 5.26 -10.77
N SER A 17 0.18 6.12 -11.11
CA SER A 17 -0.97 5.78 -11.95
C SER A 17 -0.61 5.67 -13.44
N ASN A 18 0.62 6.04 -13.81
CA ASN A 18 1.10 6.03 -15.18
C ASN A 18 2.47 5.33 -15.25
N PRO A 19 2.53 3.99 -15.16
CA PRO A 19 3.76 3.25 -15.40
C PRO A 19 4.27 3.60 -16.80
N SER A 20 5.60 3.68 -16.98
CA SER A 20 6.22 4.14 -18.23
C SER A 20 5.68 3.37 -19.43
N ASN A 21 4.78 4.02 -20.18
CA ASN A 21 4.03 3.38 -21.25
C ASN A 21 4.83 3.42 -22.57
N ASN A 22 6.15 3.21 -22.48
CA ASN A 22 7.11 3.30 -23.58
C ASN A 22 6.99 2.12 -24.57
N GLY A 23 5.78 1.79 -25.01
CA GLY A 23 5.56 0.96 -26.19
C GLY A 23 4.96 -0.43 -25.97
N GLY A 24 3.79 -0.54 -25.30
CA GLY A 24 2.85 -1.62 -25.66
C GLY A 24 2.18 -2.43 -24.56
N ALA A 25 2.45 -2.19 -23.27
CA ALA A 25 1.84 -2.95 -22.18
C ALA A 25 0.86 -2.09 -21.36
N PRO A 26 -0.47 -2.31 -21.45
CA PRO A 26 -1.49 -1.53 -20.72
C PRO A 26 -1.35 -1.55 -19.19
N ARG A 27 -0.60 -2.52 -18.63
CA ARG A 27 -0.31 -2.67 -17.19
C ARG A 27 1.17 -2.46 -16.85
N GLY A 28 1.98 -1.97 -17.79
CA GLY A 28 3.44 -1.93 -17.67
C GLY A 28 4.09 -3.31 -17.83
N PHE A 29 5.38 -3.40 -17.51
CA PHE A 29 6.21 -4.60 -17.73
C PHE A 29 6.34 -5.50 -16.48
N GLY A 30 5.71 -5.14 -15.36
CA GLY A 30 5.81 -5.90 -14.10
C GLY A 30 5.37 -7.35 -14.23
N HIS A 31 6.02 -8.25 -13.49
CA HIS A 31 5.81 -9.71 -13.56
C HIS A 31 6.09 -10.33 -14.94
N THR A 32 6.92 -9.69 -15.77
CA THR A 32 7.35 -10.25 -17.05
C THR A 32 8.87 -10.31 -17.14
N TYR A 33 9.37 -11.10 -18.09
CA TYR A 33 10.78 -11.11 -18.47
C TYR A 33 11.29 -9.71 -18.89
N TRP A 34 10.38 -8.84 -19.34
CA TRP A 34 10.69 -7.50 -19.83
C TRP A 34 10.72 -6.42 -18.74
N ASP A 35 10.62 -6.80 -17.46
CA ASP A 35 10.80 -5.89 -16.32
C ASP A 35 12.29 -5.55 -16.12
N THR A 36 12.83 -4.74 -17.03
CA THR A 36 14.26 -4.41 -17.15
C THR A 36 14.54 -2.91 -16.98
N LEU A 37 15.78 -2.56 -16.65
CA LEU A 37 16.18 -1.20 -16.27
C LEU A 37 15.92 -0.13 -17.34
N ASP A 38 15.92 -0.50 -18.62
CA ASP A 38 15.68 0.41 -19.74
C ASP A 38 14.25 0.99 -19.79
N LYS A 39 13.33 0.45 -18.98
CA LYS A 39 11.95 0.96 -18.83
C LYS A 39 11.82 2.01 -17.73
N LEU A 40 12.84 2.20 -16.90
CA LEU A 40 12.80 3.17 -15.82
C LEU A 40 12.89 4.61 -16.34
N ASN A 41 12.20 5.52 -15.65
CA ASN A 41 12.32 6.96 -15.87
C ASN A 41 12.95 7.61 -14.61
N PRO A 42 14.24 8.01 -14.66
CA PRO A 42 14.92 8.61 -13.52
C PRO A 42 14.22 9.84 -12.94
N ARG A 43 13.62 10.67 -13.80
CA ARG A 43 12.90 11.88 -13.37
C ARG A 43 11.64 11.52 -12.57
N THR A 44 10.89 10.52 -13.02
CA THR A 44 9.69 10.05 -12.30
C THR A 44 10.08 9.49 -10.93
N ILE A 45 11.12 8.65 -10.86
CA ILE A 45 11.64 8.10 -9.60
C ILE A 45 12.02 9.23 -8.63
N GLN A 46 12.71 10.27 -9.13
CA GLN A 46 13.09 11.42 -8.32
C GLN A 46 11.87 12.17 -7.77
N LEU A 47 10.85 12.41 -8.59
CA LEU A 47 9.63 13.10 -8.17
C LEU A 47 8.84 12.29 -7.12
N ASP A 48 8.74 10.98 -7.33
CA ASP A 48 8.10 10.06 -6.40
C ASP A 48 8.85 10.05 -5.04
N ALA A 49 10.18 10.01 -5.08
CA ALA A 49 11.02 10.10 -3.88
C ALA A 49 10.83 11.43 -3.13
N ILE A 50 10.79 12.56 -3.85
CA ILE A 50 10.53 13.89 -3.27
C ILE A 50 9.16 13.93 -2.58
N LEU A 51 8.13 13.36 -3.21
CA LEU A 51 6.79 13.32 -2.64
C LEU A 51 6.75 12.50 -1.33
N VAL A 52 7.33 11.30 -1.34
CA VAL A 52 7.40 10.45 -0.14
C VAL A 52 8.22 11.13 0.96
N ALA A 53 9.35 11.75 0.62
CA ALA A 53 10.17 12.50 1.58
C ALA A 53 9.40 13.67 2.20
N LYS A 54 8.63 14.42 1.41
CA LYS A 54 7.75 15.49 1.92
C LYS A 54 6.69 14.96 2.87
N MET A 55 6.05 13.82 2.55
CA MET A 55 5.06 13.19 3.44
C MET A 55 5.69 12.76 4.76
N ILE A 56 6.83 12.08 4.73
CA ILE A 56 7.57 11.66 5.93
C ILE A 56 7.97 12.88 6.76
N GLY A 57 8.55 13.91 6.11
CA GLY A 57 8.94 15.13 6.78
C GLY A 57 7.75 15.83 7.46
N ARG A 58 6.59 15.84 6.82
CA ARG A 58 5.37 16.38 7.44
C ARG A 58 4.93 15.55 8.64
N PHE A 59 4.87 14.22 8.53
CA PHE A 59 4.45 13.37 9.65
C PHE A 59 5.45 13.36 10.82
N ALA A 60 6.74 13.55 10.55
CA ALA A 60 7.78 13.64 11.57
C ALA A 60 7.76 14.95 12.35
N THR A 61 7.13 16.01 11.80
CA THR A 61 7.18 17.37 12.36
C THR A 61 5.85 17.88 12.92
N VAL A 62 4.75 17.17 12.69
CA VAL A 62 3.47 17.52 13.31
C VAL A 62 3.43 17.07 14.77
N ASN A 63 3.00 17.95 15.66
CA ASN A 63 2.89 17.66 17.09
C ASN A 63 1.86 16.54 17.40
N GLN A 64 0.84 16.42 16.55
CA GLN A 64 -0.18 15.39 16.66
C GLN A 64 -0.49 14.83 15.29
N LEU A 65 -0.38 13.51 15.16
CA LEU A 65 -0.81 12.82 13.95
C LEU A 65 -2.35 12.77 13.92
N PRO A 66 -2.99 13.05 12.76
CA PRO A 66 -4.44 12.99 12.63
C PRO A 66 -4.98 11.55 12.55
N PHE A 67 -4.16 10.56 12.89
CA PHE A 67 -4.48 9.15 12.75
C PHE A 67 -4.35 8.45 14.10
N ARG A 68 -5.33 7.59 14.41
CA ARG A 68 -5.25 6.68 15.56
C ARG A 68 -5.00 5.25 15.11
N LYS A 69 -4.35 4.48 15.98
CA LYS A 69 -4.30 3.03 15.87
C LYS A 69 -5.72 2.48 16.01
N LYS A 70 -6.08 1.55 15.12
CA LYS A 70 -7.37 0.84 15.17
C LYS A 70 -7.23 -0.44 15.98
N THR A 71 -8.31 -0.90 16.60
CA THR A 71 -8.33 -2.23 17.23
C THR A 71 -8.47 -3.31 16.15
N PRO A 72 -8.12 -4.58 16.45
CA PRO A 72 -8.37 -5.69 15.54
C PRO A 72 -9.84 -5.79 15.12
N ALA A 73 -10.78 -5.63 16.06
CA ALA A 73 -12.21 -5.64 15.78
C ALA A 73 -12.64 -4.52 14.80
N GLU A 74 -12.12 -3.30 14.98
CA GLU A 74 -12.38 -2.20 14.05
C GLU A 74 -11.81 -2.45 12.65
N MET A 75 -10.65 -3.13 12.57
CA MET A 75 -10.05 -3.50 11.29
C MET A 75 -10.86 -4.59 10.59
N THR A 76 -11.29 -5.62 11.33
CA THR A 76 -12.13 -6.69 10.79
C THR A 76 -13.44 -6.14 10.27
N GLU A 77 -14.10 -5.27 11.03
CA GLU A 77 -15.36 -4.65 10.60
C GLU A 77 -15.17 -3.85 9.30
N LYS A 78 -14.07 -3.10 9.19
CA LYS A 78 -13.74 -2.40 7.93
C LYS A 78 -13.48 -3.34 6.76
N LEU A 79 -12.86 -4.50 6.99
CA LEU A 79 -12.64 -5.50 5.94
C LEU A 79 -13.98 -6.11 5.48
N ARG A 80 -14.89 -6.41 6.41
CA ARG A 80 -16.24 -6.89 6.11
C ARG A 80 -17.04 -5.87 5.30
N GLN A 81 -17.05 -4.60 5.73
CA GLN A 81 -17.74 -3.50 5.01
C GLN A 81 -17.23 -3.29 3.58
N ARG A 82 -15.99 -3.68 3.28
CA ARG A 82 -15.39 -3.59 1.94
C ARG A 82 -15.55 -4.86 1.11
N GLY A 83 -16.26 -5.88 1.61
CA GLY A 83 -16.38 -7.18 0.95
C GLY A 83 -15.07 -7.96 0.91
N MET A 84 -14.07 -7.59 1.72
CA MET A 84 -12.73 -8.20 1.68
C MET A 84 -12.66 -9.46 2.53
N ALA A 85 -13.63 -9.73 3.40
CA ALA A 85 -13.60 -10.91 4.27
C ALA A 85 -13.55 -12.23 3.49
N GLU A 86 -14.28 -12.32 2.38
CA GLU A 86 -14.27 -13.50 1.52
C GLU A 86 -12.93 -13.68 0.78
N VAL A 87 -12.37 -12.57 0.27
CA VAL A 87 -11.05 -12.55 -0.37
C VAL A 87 -9.97 -13.04 0.59
N MET A 88 -10.02 -12.60 1.85
CA MET A 88 -9.10 -13.04 2.89
C MET A 88 -9.15 -14.56 3.11
N ALA A 89 -10.35 -15.13 3.13
CA ALA A 89 -10.52 -16.58 3.25
C ALA A 89 -9.94 -17.34 2.04
N TYR A 90 -10.18 -16.86 0.81
CA TYR A 90 -9.59 -17.45 -0.40
C TYR A 90 -8.06 -17.36 -0.44
N GLU A 91 -7.49 -16.30 0.13
CA GLU A 91 -6.05 -16.14 0.27
C GLU A 91 -5.44 -16.93 1.45
N LEU A 92 -6.26 -17.73 2.16
CA LEU A 92 -5.86 -18.47 3.37
C LEU A 92 -5.32 -17.56 4.49
N ARG A 93 -5.88 -16.35 4.61
CA ARG A 93 -5.51 -15.36 5.63
C ARG A 93 -6.63 -15.19 6.64
N THR A 94 -6.28 -15.11 7.92
CA THR A 94 -7.23 -14.86 9.02
C THR A 94 -7.61 -13.39 9.12
N LEU A 95 -8.82 -13.13 9.63
CA LEU A 95 -9.20 -11.77 10.00
C LEU A 95 -8.38 -11.30 11.22
N PRO A 96 -8.15 -9.98 11.35
CA PRO A 96 -7.36 -9.42 12.44
C PRO A 96 -7.77 -9.86 13.85
N ASP A 97 -9.07 -10.01 14.12
CA ASP A 97 -9.66 -10.44 15.39
C ASP A 97 -9.61 -11.96 15.62
N GLU A 98 -9.42 -12.74 14.56
CA GLU A 98 -9.25 -14.21 14.63
C GLU A 98 -7.79 -14.61 14.85
N THR A 99 -6.87 -13.66 14.69
CA THR A 99 -5.43 -13.89 14.83
C THR A 99 -5.07 -13.89 16.32
N LYS A 100 -4.83 -15.09 16.88
CA LYS A 100 -4.32 -15.24 18.26
C LYS A 100 -2.84 -14.86 18.30
N TYR A 101 -2.50 -13.84 19.09
CA TYR A 101 -1.13 -13.51 19.48
C TYR A 101 -0.81 -14.13 20.84
#